data_AF-A0A842VKY0-F1
#
_entry.id   AF-A0A842VKY0-F1
#
_cell.length_a   1.000
_cell.length_b   1.000
_cell.length_c   1.000
_cell.angle_alpha   90.00
_cell.angle_beta   90.00
_cell.angle_gamma   90.00
#
_symmetry.space_group_name_H-M   'P 1'
#
loop_
_entity.id
_entity.type
_entity.pdbx_description
1 polymer ?
#
loop_
_entity_poly.entity_id
_entity_poly.type
_entity_poly.pdbx_seq_one_letter_code
_entity_poly.pdbx_strand_id
1 'polypeptide(L)'
;MTELKQTFELDSIVSTAVTDLEKARLICDWVHSLWEHDGVNKPQNNDPISIINETNNGKRFRCVEFSIVIQGCLTALEIPSRIVVLMTKDVETSEKWASHYVVEAFLKNHEKWCMIDGQRNAIPVLGDVPLNAIEFQAALANKQKDLRILNLSDVSTPPYFRWISPSLYYFQYNVDNRIAESNKDSQKIMLVPIGAKEPKVFQRKSSIKNVIYSNSLLNIYHRPEP
;
A
#
# COMPACT_ATOMS: atom_id res chain seq x y z
N MET A 1 1.33 -1.16 -19.44
CA MET A 1 0.01 -0.93 -18.80
C MET A 1 -1.09 -1.66 -19.54
N THR A 2 -1.26 -1.43 -20.85
CA THR A 2 -2.21 -2.19 -21.69
C THR A 2 -1.98 -3.70 -21.63
N GLU A 3 -0.72 -4.14 -21.66
CA GLU A 3 -0.36 -5.56 -21.58
C GLU A 3 -0.84 -6.22 -20.28
N LEU A 4 -0.53 -5.66 -19.11
CA LEU A 4 -1.00 -6.18 -17.81
C LEU A 4 -2.53 -6.33 -17.78
N LYS A 5 -3.23 -5.30 -18.28
CA LYS A 5 -4.69 -5.27 -18.34
C LYS A 5 -5.26 -6.40 -19.19
N GLN A 6 -4.66 -6.65 -20.35
CA GLN A 6 -5.10 -7.67 -21.30
C GLN A 6 -4.73 -9.08 -20.84
N THR A 7 -3.49 -9.30 -20.41
CA THR A 7 -2.96 -10.62 -20.02
C THR A 7 -3.71 -11.24 -18.85
N PHE A 8 -4.17 -10.43 -17.89
CA PHE A 8 -4.90 -10.90 -16.71
C PHE A 8 -6.37 -10.50 -16.69
N GLU A 9 -6.91 -10.07 -17.84
CA GLU A 9 -8.32 -9.74 -18.02
C GLU A 9 -8.90 -8.85 -16.90
N LEU A 10 -8.18 -7.78 -16.54
CA LEU A 10 -8.53 -6.99 -15.35
C LEU A 10 -9.94 -6.38 -15.44
N ASP A 11 -10.43 -6.06 -16.64
CA ASP A 11 -11.81 -5.59 -16.85
C ASP A 11 -12.85 -6.64 -16.42
N SER A 12 -12.56 -7.93 -16.63
CA SER A 12 -13.43 -9.03 -16.19
C SER A 12 -13.49 -9.11 -14.66
N ILE A 13 -12.33 -8.97 -14.00
CA ILE A 13 -12.21 -8.99 -12.54
C ILE A 13 -13.05 -7.86 -11.91
N VAL A 14 -13.04 -6.68 -12.52
CA VAL A 14 -13.76 -5.51 -12.00
C VAL A 14 -15.12 -5.26 -12.66
N SER A 15 -15.63 -6.22 -13.42
CA SER A 15 -16.86 -6.06 -14.24
C SER A 15 -18.11 -5.70 -13.44
N THR A 16 -18.15 -6.06 -12.15
CA THR A 16 -19.27 -5.76 -11.23
C THR A 16 -19.10 -4.45 -10.48
N ALA A 17 -17.94 -3.79 -10.57
CA ALA A 17 -17.66 -2.55 -9.86
C ALA A 17 -18.26 -1.34 -10.58
N VAL A 18 -18.93 -0.48 -9.82
CA VAL A 18 -19.48 0.80 -10.26
C VAL A 18 -18.56 1.96 -9.85
N THR A 19 -17.83 1.80 -8.76
CA THR A 19 -16.94 2.83 -8.18
C THR A 19 -15.47 2.41 -8.17
N ASP A 20 -14.57 3.39 -8.06
CA ASP A 20 -13.13 3.10 -7.92
C ASP A 20 -12.82 2.33 -6.63
N LEU A 21 -13.61 2.54 -5.56
CA LEU A 21 -13.47 1.77 -4.31
C LEU A 21 -13.79 0.30 -4.52
N GLU A 22 -14.84 -0.02 -5.28
CA GLU A 22 -15.20 -1.39 -5.59
C GLU A 22 -14.18 -2.05 -6.50
N LYS A 23 -13.66 -1.34 -7.52
CA LYS A 23 -12.54 -1.80 -8.33
C LYS A 23 -11.32 -2.12 -7.46
N ALA A 24 -10.96 -1.20 -6.57
CA ALA A 24 -9.85 -1.39 -5.64
C ALA A 24 -10.04 -2.59 -4.72
N ARG A 25 -11.25 -2.81 -4.21
CA ARG A 25 -11.60 -3.96 -3.38
C ARG A 25 -11.49 -5.29 -4.15
N LEU A 26 -12.03 -5.36 -5.36
CA LEU A 26 -11.96 -6.56 -6.20
C LEU A 26 -10.52 -6.90 -6.61
N ILE A 27 -9.73 -5.89 -6.95
CA ILE A 27 -8.29 -6.09 -7.23
C ILE A 27 -7.54 -6.51 -5.97
N CYS A 28 -7.81 -5.89 -4.82
CA CYS A 28 -7.18 -6.28 -3.55
C CYS A 28 -7.44 -7.74 -3.23
N ASP A 29 -8.70 -8.18 -3.36
CA ASP A 29 -9.10 -9.56 -3.10
C ASP A 29 -8.49 -10.55 -4.09
N TRP A 30 -8.54 -10.23 -5.39
CA TRP A 30 -7.93 -11.06 -6.42
C TRP A 30 -6.43 -11.23 -6.18
N VAL A 31 -5.68 -10.13 -5.99
CA VAL A 31 -4.23 -10.23 -5.74
C VAL A 31 -3.94 -10.97 -4.43
N HIS A 32 -4.73 -10.75 -3.38
CA HIS A 32 -4.60 -11.48 -2.13
C HIS A 32 -4.71 -13.00 -2.31
N SER A 33 -5.59 -13.45 -3.22
CA SER A 33 -5.82 -14.86 -3.50
C SER A 33 -4.72 -15.54 -4.33
N LEU A 34 -3.85 -14.76 -4.99
CA LEU A 34 -2.83 -15.31 -5.90
C LEU A 34 -1.71 -16.05 -5.14
N TRP A 35 -1.38 -15.65 -3.90
CA TRP A 35 -0.38 -16.34 -3.08
C TRP A 35 -0.53 -16.09 -1.57
N GLU A 36 -0.04 -17.03 -0.77
CA GLU A 36 0.14 -16.83 0.67
C GLU A 36 1.42 -16.04 0.95
N HIS A 37 1.39 -15.11 1.92
CA HIS A 37 2.55 -14.27 2.26
C HIS A 37 3.79 -15.09 2.70
N ASP A 38 4.93 -14.79 2.08
CA ASP A 38 6.27 -15.27 2.45
C ASP A 38 7.18 -14.07 2.71
N GLY A 39 7.80 -13.99 3.90
CA GLY A 39 8.60 -12.84 4.33
C GLY A 39 10.01 -12.74 3.73
N VAL A 40 10.45 -13.74 2.95
CA VAL A 40 11.85 -13.89 2.51
C VAL A 40 11.97 -13.87 0.99
N ASN A 41 11.05 -14.54 0.30
CA ASN A 41 11.12 -14.74 -1.14
C ASN A 41 11.01 -13.43 -1.93
N LYS A 42 11.74 -13.37 -3.04
CA LYS A 42 11.78 -12.21 -3.95
C LYS A 42 11.59 -12.69 -5.38
N PRO A 43 10.90 -11.92 -6.22
CA PRO A 43 10.75 -12.25 -7.63
C PRO A 43 12.08 -12.05 -8.35
N GLN A 44 12.20 -12.62 -9.55
CA GLN A 44 13.32 -12.35 -10.44
C GLN A 44 13.29 -10.90 -10.93
N ASN A 45 12.09 -10.42 -11.29
CA ASN A 45 11.85 -9.05 -11.74
C ASN A 45 10.81 -8.36 -10.84
N ASN A 46 11.00 -7.07 -10.56
CA ASN A 46 10.12 -6.29 -9.70
C ASN A 46 9.02 -5.59 -10.53
N ASP A 47 8.32 -6.34 -11.39
CA ASP A 47 7.19 -5.85 -12.18
C ASP A 47 5.95 -6.74 -11.97
N PRO A 48 4.73 -6.19 -12.13
CA PRO A 48 3.50 -6.93 -11.85
C PRO A 48 3.34 -8.21 -12.67
N ILE A 49 3.71 -8.21 -13.96
CA ILE A 49 3.49 -9.34 -14.87
C ILE A 49 4.40 -10.50 -14.44
N SER A 50 5.70 -10.24 -14.24
CA SER A 50 6.65 -11.25 -13.79
C SER A 50 6.24 -11.84 -12.43
N ILE A 51 5.83 -11.00 -11.49
CA ILE A 51 5.40 -11.46 -10.15
C ILE A 51 4.21 -12.44 -10.28
N ILE A 52 3.15 -12.07 -11.01
CA ILE A 52 1.98 -12.95 -11.17
C ILE A 52 2.35 -14.25 -11.91
N ASN A 53 3.20 -14.19 -12.94
CA ASN A 53 3.64 -15.39 -13.64
C ASN A 53 4.46 -16.32 -12.75
N GLU A 54 5.26 -15.76 -11.85
CA GLU A 54 6.02 -16.53 -10.88
C GLU A 54 5.13 -17.23 -9.84
N THR A 55 4.00 -16.63 -9.44
CA THR A 55 3.03 -17.27 -8.50
C THR A 55 2.33 -18.46 -9.14
N ASN A 56 2.09 -18.44 -10.45
CA ASN A 56 1.56 -19.60 -11.19
C ASN A 56 2.50 -20.82 -11.12
N ASN A 57 3.78 -20.60 -10.83
CA ASN A 57 4.77 -21.66 -10.59
C ASN A 57 4.94 -22.00 -9.10
N GLY A 58 3.99 -21.59 -8.25
CA GLY A 58 3.97 -21.88 -6.81
C GLY A 58 4.82 -20.95 -5.95
N LYS A 59 5.43 -19.89 -6.51
CA LYS A 59 6.15 -18.91 -5.70
C LYS A 59 5.20 -18.06 -4.87
N ARG A 60 5.75 -17.56 -3.76
CA ARG A 60 5.07 -16.77 -2.73
C ARG A 60 5.96 -15.60 -2.37
N PHE A 61 5.37 -14.46 -1.98
CA PHE A 61 6.10 -13.21 -1.84
C PHE A 61 5.67 -12.37 -0.64
N ARG A 62 6.39 -11.26 -0.42
CA ARG A 62 6.30 -10.38 0.74
C ARG A 62 5.23 -9.31 0.52
N CYS A 63 5.00 -8.47 1.53
CA CYS A 63 4.17 -7.25 1.44
C CYS A 63 4.51 -6.35 0.24
N VAL A 64 5.78 -6.31 -0.14
CA VAL A 64 6.29 -5.49 -1.24
C VAL A 64 5.64 -5.90 -2.56
N GLU A 65 5.63 -7.20 -2.85
CA GLU A 65 5.12 -7.72 -4.11
C GLU A 65 3.59 -7.59 -4.22
N PHE A 66 2.85 -7.74 -3.12
CA PHE A 66 1.41 -7.45 -3.10
C PHE A 66 1.16 -5.99 -3.53
N SER A 67 1.97 -5.06 -3.02
CA SER A 67 1.82 -3.64 -3.32
C SER A 67 2.20 -3.30 -4.76
N ILE A 68 3.25 -3.93 -5.31
CA ILE A 68 3.66 -3.76 -6.71
C ILE A 68 2.54 -4.22 -7.65
N VAL A 69 1.99 -5.42 -7.42
CA VAL A 69 0.93 -5.98 -8.27
C VAL A 69 -0.33 -5.13 -8.19
N ILE A 70 -0.80 -4.76 -6.99
CA ILE A 70 -1.99 -3.91 -6.81
C ILE A 70 -1.79 -2.56 -7.50
N GLN A 71 -0.66 -1.88 -7.29
CA GLN A 71 -0.38 -0.60 -7.95
C GLN A 71 -0.41 -0.75 -9.48
N GLY A 72 0.16 -1.84 -10.00
CA GLY A 72 0.11 -2.22 -11.41
C GLY A 72 -1.30 -2.31 -11.96
N CYS A 73 -2.13 -3.11 -11.31
CA CYS A 73 -3.49 -3.33 -11.74
C CYS A 73 -4.33 -2.06 -11.67
N LEU A 74 -4.24 -1.30 -10.58
CA LEU A 74 -5.00 -0.06 -10.43
C LEU A 74 -4.60 0.99 -11.47
N THR A 75 -3.29 1.16 -11.68
CA THR A 75 -2.82 2.12 -12.69
C THR A 75 -3.20 1.66 -14.09
N ALA A 76 -3.28 0.34 -14.36
CA ALA A 76 -3.73 -0.20 -15.64
C ALA A 76 -5.23 -0.02 -15.87
N LEU A 77 -6.00 0.10 -14.77
CA LEU A 77 -7.41 0.47 -14.74
C LEU A 77 -7.63 2.00 -14.65
N GLU A 78 -6.60 2.80 -14.91
CA GLU A 78 -6.64 4.27 -14.91
C GLU A 78 -6.97 4.88 -13.54
N ILE A 79 -6.72 4.14 -12.44
CA ILE A 79 -6.83 4.63 -11.07
C ILE A 79 -5.45 5.06 -10.59
N PRO A 80 -5.19 6.36 -10.35
CA PRO A 80 -3.91 6.82 -9.85
C PRO A 80 -3.57 6.14 -8.53
N SER A 81 -2.38 5.55 -8.44
CA SER A 81 -1.97 4.80 -7.26
C SER A 81 -0.48 4.92 -6.96
N ARG A 82 -0.12 4.81 -5.68
CA ARG A 82 1.25 4.88 -5.18
C ARG A 82 1.49 3.86 -4.09
N ILE A 83 2.71 3.37 -4.00
CA ILE A 83 3.13 2.55 -2.85
C ILE A 83 3.47 3.46 -1.68
N VAL A 84 2.94 3.12 -0.50
CA VAL A 84 3.26 3.76 0.77
C VAL A 84 3.92 2.73 1.69
N VAL A 85 5.10 3.09 2.19
CA VAL A 85 5.84 2.31 3.18
C VAL A 85 5.50 2.86 4.56
N LEU A 86 4.83 2.03 5.35
CA LEU A 86 4.52 2.27 6.74
C LEU A 86 5.71 1.81 7.57
N MET A 87 6.22 2.64 8.49
CA MET A 87 7.36 2.28 9.33
C MET A 87 7.08 2.50 10.81
N THR A 88 7.63 1.59 11.59
CA THR A 88 7.59 1.59 13.06
C THR A 88 8.38 2.73 13.67
N LYS A 89 8.02 3.14 14.89
CA LYS A 89 8.77 4.17 15.64
C LYS A 89 10.24 3.81 15.84
N ASP A 90 10.54 2.53 16.02
CA ASP A 90 11.87 1.97 16.26
C ASP A 90 12.57 1.48 14.98
N VAL A 91 12.17 2.02 13.81
CA VAL A 91 12.67 1.59 12.48
C VAL A 91 14.20 1.53 12.36
N GLU A 92 14.93 2.39 13.05
CA GLU A 92 16.40 2.41 13.01
C GLU A 92 17.02 1.26 13.81
N THR A 93 16.34 0.81 14.87
CA THR A 93 16.84 -0.16 15.84
C THR A 93 16.19 -1.53 15.74
N SER A 94 15.12 -1.69 14.97
CA SER A 94 14.46 -2.99 14.76
C SER A 94 15.25 -3.88 13.80
N GLU A 95 15.39 -5.18 14.11
CA GLU A 95 16.11 -6.12 13.23
C GLU A 95 15.25 -6.63 12.06
N LYS A 96 13.94 -6.72 12.28
CA LYS A 96 12.95 -7.32 11.39
C LYS A 96 11.60 -6.64 11.62
N TRP A 97 10.70 -6.73 10.64
CA TRP A 97 9.31 -6.22 10.74
C TRP A 97 9.19 -4.72 11.04
N ALA A 98 10.19 -3.93 10.65
CA ALA A 98 10.21 -2.49 10.92
C ALA A 98 9.33 -1.68 9.97
N SER A 99 8.83 -2.31 8.90
CA SER A 99 7.95 -1.68 7.92
C SER A 99 6.93 -2.66 7.32
N HIS A 100 5.87 -2.08 6.75
CA HIS A 100 4.86 -2.75 5.95
C HIS A 100 4.58 -1.93 4.69
N TYR A 101 4.33 -2.60 3.56
CA TYR A 101 4.08 -1.97 2.28
C TYR A 101 2.59 -2.08 1.96
N VAL A 102 1.99 -0.95 1.59
CA VAL A 102 0.59 -0.85 1.15
C VAL A 102 0.50 0.04 -0.08
N VAL A 103 -0.67 0.07 -0.70
CA VAL A 103 -0.97 1.00 -1.80
C VAL A 103 -1.90 2.08 -1.30
N GLU A 104 -1.71 3.31 -1.75
CA GLU A 104 -2.75 4.34 -1.71
C GLU A 104 -3.25 4.58 -3.13
N ALA A 105 -4.56 4.56 -3.33
CA ALA A 105 -5.22 4.85 -4.60
C ALA A 105 -6.10 6.10 -4.48
N PHE A 106 -6.06 6.99 -5.47
CA PHE A 106 -6.93 8.15 -5.52
C PHE A 106 -8.30 7.74 -6.07
N LEU A 107 -9.31 7.73 -5.21
CA LEU A 107 -10.67 7.33 -5.55
C LEU A 107 -11.45 8.55 -6.02
N LYS A 108 -11.83 8.59 -7.31
CA LYS A 108 -12.48 9.76 -7.90
C LYS A 108 -13.83 10.07 -7.25
N ASN A 109 -14.60 9.04 -6.90
CA ASN A 109 -15.90 9.19 -6.25
C ASN A 109 -15.83 9.86 -4.86
N HIS A 110 -14.68 9.77 -4.17
CA HIS A 110 -14.47 10.34 -2.84
C HIS A 110 -13.52 11.54 -2.86
N GLU A 111 -12.93 11.86 -4.03
CA GLU A 111 -11.89 12.88 -4.22
C GLU A 111 -10.74 12.80 -3.21
N LYS A 112 -10.33 11.57 -2.86
CA LYS A 112 -9.28 11.34 -1.86
C LYS A 112 -8.48 10.07 -2.10
N TRP A 113 -7.31 10.01 -1.46
CA TRP A 113 -6.51 8.80 -1.37
C TRP A 113 -7.13 7.79 -0.38
N CYS A 114 -6.99 6.51 -0.69
CA CYS A 114 -7.46 5.39 0.11
C CYS A 114 -6.36 4.33 0.23
N MET A 115 -6.11 3.83 1.44
CA MET A 115 -5.17 2.76 1.71
C MET A 115 -5.74 1.40 1.30
N ILE A 116 -4.89 0.54 0.73
CA ILE A 116 -5.20 -0.81 0.28
C ILE A 116 -4.06 -1.73 0.70
N ASP A 117 -4.35 -2.71 1.54
CA ASP A 117 -3.38 -3.68 2.05
C ASP A 117 -3.64 -5.06 1.45
N GLY A 118 -2.94 -5.37 0.36
CA GLY A 118 -3.05 -6.65 -0.35
C GLY A 118 -2.63 -7.87 0.46
N GLN A 119 -1.66 -7.71 1.37
CA GLN A 119 -1.22 -8.84 2.20
C GLN A 119 -2.35 -9.31 3.13
N ARG A 120 -3.19 -8.38 3.59
CA ARG A 120 -4.26 -8.67 4.56
C ARG A 120 -5.66 -8.58 3.96
N ASN A 121 -5.78 -8.41 2.65
CA ASN A 121 -7.04 -8.10 1.97
C ASN A 121 -7.84 -7.05 2.74
N ALA A 122 -7.25 -5.88 2.97
CA ALA A 122 -7.82 -4.91 3.90
C ALA A 122 -7.83 -3.49 3.35
N ILE A 123 -9.00 -2.87 3.36
CA ILE A 123 -9.20 -1.44 3.09
C ILE A 123 -9.85 -0.80 4.33
N PRO A 124 -9.18 0.12 5.04
CA PRO A 124 -9.76 0.76 6.20
C PRO A 124 -10.85 1.77 5.81
N VAL A 125 -11.99 1.70 6.51
CA VAL A 125 -13.12 2.61 6.31
C VAL A 125 -13.66 3.10 7.66
N LEU A 126 -14.13 4.34 7.71
CA LEU A 126 -14.89 4.89 8.83
C LEU A 126 -16.34 5.11 8.37
N GLY A 127 -17.26 4.28 8.87
CA GLY A 127 -18.60 4.18 8.26
C GLY A 127 -18.48 3.65 6.83
N ASP A 128 -18.81 4.49 5.85
CA ASP A 128 -18.68 4.21 4.41
C ASP A 128 -17.55 4.99 3.74
N VAL A 129 -16.78 5.76 4.51
CA VAL A 129 -15.72 6.61 3.98
C VAL A 129 -14.39 5.85 3.99
N PRO A 130 -13.76 5.60 2.83
CA PRO A 130 -12.42 5.03 2.76
C PRO A 130 -11.37 5.97 3.36
N LEU A 131 -10.39 5.38 4.04
CA LEU A 131 -9.34 6.10 4.74
C LEU A 131 -7.99 5.92 4.03
N ASN A 132 -7.21 7.00 3.96
CA ASN A 132 -5.77 6.89 3.70
C ASN A 132 -5.03 6.42 4.96
N ALA A 133 -3.73 6.17 4.86
CA ALA A 133 -2.96 5.58 5.96
C ALA A 133 -2.89 6.48 7.21
N ILE A 134 -2.85 7.81 7.03
CA ILE A 134 -2.83 8.79 8.14
C ILE A 134 -4.19 8.89 8.82
N GLU A 135 -5.27 8.95 8.03
CA GLU A 135 -6.62 8.98 8.59
C GLU A 135 -6.93 7.68 9.34
N PHE A 136 -6.45 6.54 8.84
CA PHE A 136 -6.57 5.27 9.53
C PHE A 136 -5.82 5.27 10.87
N GLN A 137 -4.58 5.77 10.89
CA GLN A 137 -3.83 5.97 12.14
C GLN A 137 -4.62 6.85 13.12
N ALA A 138 -5.13 7.99 12.67
CA ALA A 138 -5.89 8.90 13.52
C ALA A 138 -7.18 8.25 14.05
N ALA A 139 -7.88 7.47 13.23
CA ALA A 139 -9.09 6.76 13.64
C ALA A 139 -8.79 5.70 14.71
N LEU A 140 -7.68 4.97 14.58
CA LEU A 140 -7.20 4.01 15.59
C LEU A 140 -6.84 4.70 16.90
N ALA A 141 -6.07 5.79 16.84
CA ALA A 141 -5.63 6.53 18.02
C ALA A 141 -6.82 7.12 18.80
N ASN A 142 -7.84 7.59 18.09
CA ASN A 142 -9.07 8.14 18.67
C ASN A 142 -10.13 7.08 19.01
N LYS A 143 -9.86 5.79 18.77
CA LYS A 143 -10.79 4.67 19.04
C LYS A 143 -12.18 4.89 18.42
N GLN A 144 -12.18 5.31 17.15
CA GLN A 144 -13.43 5.55 16.42
C GLN A 144 -14.29 4.29 16.37
N LYS A 145 -15.58 4.42 16.70
CA LYS A 145 -16.49 3.27 16.87
C LYS A 145 -16.86 2.60 15.54
N ASP A 146 -16.98 3.38 14.47
CA ASP A 146 -17.40 2.91 13.15
C ASP A 146 -16.22 2.55 12.25
N LEU A 147 -15.02 2.44 12.84
CA LEU A 147 -13.81 2.05 12.13
C LEU A 147 -13.81 0.54 11.88
N ARG A 148 -13.73 0.14 10.62
CA ARG A 148 -13.73 -1.27 10.19
C ARG A 148 -12.84 -1.49 8.98
N ILE A 149 -12.65 -2.75 8.63
CA ILE A 149 -12.02 -3.15 7.37
C ILE A 149 -13.11 -3.56 6.37
N LEU A 150 -12.97 -3.06 5.14
CA LEU A 150 -13.71 -3.50 3.98
C LEU A 150 -12.87 -4.55 3.24
N ASN A 151 -13.46 -5.72 3.01
CA ASN A 151 -12.82 -6.87 2.38
C ASN A 151 -13.87 -7.84 1.81
N LEU A 152 -13.41 -8.86 1.09
CA LEU A 152 -14.22 -9.99 0.64
C LEU A 152 -13.95 -11.28 1.42
N SER A 153 -12.81 -11.35 2.11
CA SER A 153 -12.49 -12.42 3.05
C SER A 153 -12.83 -11.98 4.47
N ASP A 154 -13.28 -12.90 5.33
CA ASP A 154 -13.67 -12.64 6.74
C ASP A 154 -12.49 -12.25 7.66
N VAL A 155 -11.63 -11.31 7.26
CA VAL A 155 -10.54 -10.82 8.09
C VAL A 155 -11.14 -10.06 9.26
N SER A 156 -10.96 -10.63 10.45
CA SER A 156 -11.40 -10.00 11.68
C SER A 156 -10.67 -8.66 11.88
N THR A 157 -11.48 -7.62 12.08
CA THR A 157 -11.02 -6.23 12.20
C THR A 157 -10.07 -6.01 13.40
N PRO A 158 -10.37 -6.44 14.64
CA PRO A 158 -9.50 -6.14 15.79
C PRO A 158 -8.10 -6.78 15.74
N PRO A 159 -7.92 -8.05 15.30
CA PRO A 159 -6.59 -8.60 15.07
C PRO A 159 -5.77 -7.82 14.05
N TYR A 160 -6.38 -7.39 12.94
CA TYR A 160 -5.71 -6.58 11.93
C TYR A 160 -5.23 -5.24 12.52
N PHE A 161 -6.10 -4.54 13.25
CA PHE A 161 -5.75 -3.27 13.89
C PHE A 161 -4.55 -3.39 14.81
N ARG A 162 -4.52 -4.41 15.68
CA ARG A 162 -3.36 -4.66 16.56
C ARG A 162 -2.09 -4.95 15.79
N TRP A 163 -2.19 -5.66 14.68
CA TRP A 163 -1.05 -6.04 13.86
C TRP A 163 -0.46 -4.86 13.09
N ILE A 164 -1.29 -4.00 12.49
CA ILE A 164 -0.83 -2.90 11.64
C ILE A 164 -0.44 -1.64 12.43
N SER A 165 -1.05 -1.41 13.60
CA SER A 165 -0.87 -0.18 14.39
C SER A 165 0.60 0.20 14.64
N PRO A 166 1.52 -0.72 15.01
CA PRO A 166 2.91 -0.35 15.25
C PRO A 166 3.62 0.26 14.03
N SER A 167 3.21 -0.12 12.82
CA SER A 167 3.79 0.37 11.56
C SER A 167 3.24 1.73 11.13
N LEU A 168 2.15 2.22 11.72
CA LEU A 168 1.52 3.51 11.38
C LEU A 168 2.18 4.69 12.12
N TYR A 169 3.51 4.78 12.09
CA TYR A 169 4.25 5.87 12.76
C TYR A 169 4.93 6.82 11.77
N TYR A 170 5.76 6.30 10.86
CA TYR A 170 6.27 7.05 9.71
C TYR A 170 5.64 6.54 8.41
N PHE A 171 5.47 7.41 7.43
CA PHE A 171 4.85 7.08 6.16
C PHE A 171 5.73 7.61 5.04
N GLN A 172 6.18 6.74 4.13
CA GLN A 172 7.09 7.13 3.06
C GLN A 172 6.52 6.71 1.71
N TYR A 173 6.65 7.56 0.71
CA TYR A 173 6.36 7.22 -0.69
C TYR A 173 7.42 7.82 -1.62
N ASN A 174 7.51 7.29 -2.84
CA ASN A 174 8.38 7.84 -3.87
C ASN A 174 7.65 8.98 -4.59
N VAL A 175 8.36 10.07 -4.91
CA VAL A 175 7.79 11.16 -5.72
C VAL A 175 7.47 10.66 -7.14
N ASP A 176 8.35 9.84 -7.71
CA ASP A 176 8.08 9.10 -8.94
C ASP A 176 7.36 7.79 -8.61
N ASN A 177 6.07 7.72 -8.97
CA ASN A 177 5.20 6.59 -8.71
C ASN A 177 5.08 5.63 -9.89
N ARG A 178 5.85 5.82 -10.97
CA ARG A 178 5.83 4.92 -12.12
C ARG A 178 6.38 3.55 -11.73
N ILE A 179 5.73 2.51 -12.27
CA ILE A 179 6.15 1.13 -12.11
C ILE A 179 7.27 0.88 -13.11
N ALA A 180 8.49 1.21 -12.70
CA ALA A 180 9.72 0.91 -13.42
C ALA A 180 10.68 0.16 -12.51
N GLU A 181 11.63 -0.57 -13.09
CA GLU A 181 12.71 -1.24 -12.37
C GLU A 181 13.28 -0.29 -11.30
N SER A 182 13.20 -0.74 -10.04
CA SER A 182 13.53 -0.02 -8.82
C SER A 182 14.40 1.21 -9.03
N ASN A 183 13.80 2.41 -9.12
CA ASN A 183 14.59 3.62 -9.16
C ASN A 183 15.04 3.92 -7.72
N LYS A 184 16.07 3.20 -7.25
CA LYS A 184 16.61 3.27 -5.88
C LYS A 184 17.00 4.70 -5.48
N ASP A 185 17.28 5.52 -6.49
CA ASP A 185 17.67 6.92 -6.37
C ASP A 185 16.49 7.91 -6.48
N SER A 186 15.26 7.42 -6.69
CA SER A 186 14.07 8.28 -6.67
C SER A 186 13.97 9.05 -5.36
N GLN A 187 13.59 10.33 -5.49
CA GLN A 187 13.29 11.17 -4.34
C GLN A 187 12.10 10.60 -3.59
N LYS A 188 12.21 10.53 -2.27
CA LYS A 188 11.19 10.07 -1.34
C LYS A 188 10.69 11.24 -0.51
N ILE A 189 9.44 11.19 -0.13
CA ILE A 189 8.90 12.03 0.93
C ILE A 189 8.56 11.10 2.10
N MET A 190 8.96 11.49 3.30
CA MET A 190 8.60 10.80 4.54
C MET A 190 7.86 11.74 5.48
N LEU A 191 6.64 11.35 5.84
CA LEU A 191 5.89 11.94 6.93
C LEU A 191 6.46 11.51 8.27
N VAL A 192 6.81 12.51 9.07
CA VAL A 192 7.35 12.37 10.42
C VAL A 192 6.43 13.12 11.39
N PRO A 193 5.96 12.47 12.47
CA PRO A 193 5.18 13.15 13.50
C PRO A 193 5.93 14.35 14.08
N ILE A 194 5.20 15.41 14.45
CA ILE A 194 5.79 16.60 15.07
C ILE A 194 6.54 16.21 16.34
N GLY A 195 7.80 16.63 16.45
CA GLY A 195 8.67 16.31 17.59
C GLY A 195 9.29 14.91 17.55
N ALA A 196 8.96 14.07 16.54
CA ALA A 196 9.64 12.80 16.34
C ALA A 196 11.00 12.99 15.65
N LYS A 197 11.91 12.04 15.89
CA LYS A 197 13.19 11.97 15.19
C LYS A 197 12.95 11.61 13.72
N GLU A 198 13.66 12.28 12.81
CA GLU A 198 13.75 11.87 11.42
C GLU A 198 14.63 10.61 11.30
N PRO A 199 14.10 9.44 10.91
CA PRO A 199 14.89 8.21 10.81
C PRO A 199 15.85 8.28 9.63
N LYS A 200 17.13 7.98 9.86
CA LYS A 200 18.22 8.00 8.87
C LYS A 200 18.70 6.60 8.51
N VAL A 201 18.41 5.61 9.35
CA VAL A 201 18.79 4.20 9.15
C VAL A 201 17.55 3.32 9.15
N PHE A 202 17.50 2.36 8.24
CA PHE A 202 16.49 1.32 8.18
C PHE A 202 17.09 0.01 8.70
N GLN A 203 16.47 -0.54 9.73
CA GLN A 203 16.77 -1.83 10.35
C GLN A 203 18.25 -2.04 10.69
N ARG A 204 18.89 -1.05 11.33
CA ARG A 204 20.32 -1.01 11.71
C ARG A 204 21.33 -1.08 10.57
N LYS A 205 20.91 -1.39 9.35
CA LYS A 205 21.80 -1.83 8.25
C LYS A 205 21.87 -0.83 7.11
N SER A 206 20.73 -0.29 6.68
CA SER A 206 20.64 0.44 5.42
C SER A 206 20.38 1.92 5.66
N SER A 207 21.18 2.80 5.07
CA SER A 207 20.90 4.25 5.13
C SER A 207 19.63 4.58 4.32
N ILE A 208 18.74 5.38 4.89
CA ILE A 208 17.58 5.96 4.21
C ILE A 208 18.07 7.18 3.43
N LYS A 209 18.16 7.04 2.11
CA LYS A 209 18.70 8.05 1.18
C LYS A 209 17.61 8.73 0.36
N ASN A 210 17.92 9.94 -0.11
CA ASN A 210 17.11 10.76 -1.02
C ASN A 210 15.72 11.06 -0.47
N VAL A 211 15.62 11.36 0.83
CA VAL A 211 14.35 11.59 1.52
C VAL A 211 14.21 13.04 1.95
N ILE A 212 13.06 13.62 1.63
CA ILE A 212 12.57 14.88 2.18
C ILE A 212 11.65 14.53 3.34
N TYR A 213 11.99 14.98 4.55
CA TYR A 213 11.12 14.83 5.71
C TYR A 213 10.09 15.96 5.73
N SER A 214 8.85 15.61 6.06
CA SER A 214 7.76 16.57 6.18
C SER A 214 6.83 16.19 7.32
N ASN A 215 6.12 17.17 7.84
CA ASN A 215 4.97 17.00 8.72
C ASN A 215 3.70 17.59 8.10
N SER A 216 3.76 18.05 6.84
CA SER A 216 2.63 18.66 6.14
C SER A 216 1.84 17.61 5.37
N LEU A 217 0.59 17.40 5.80
CA LEU A 217 -0.35 16.52 5.10
C LEU A 217 -0.80 17.11 3.75
N LEU A 218 -0.91 18.45 3.66
CA LEU A 218 -1.38 19.15 2.46
C LEU A 218 -0.46 18.91 1.26
N ASN A 219 0.85 18.76 1.50
CA ASN A 219 1.82 18.51 0.44
C ASN A 219 1.73 17.09 -0.13
N ILE A 220 1.06 16.18 0.58
CA ILE A 220 1.14 14.73 0.33
C ILE A 220 -0.19 14.16 -0.14
N TYR A 221 -1.30 14.69 0.38
CA TYR A 221 -2.65 14.27 0.03
C TYR A 221 -3.33 15.29 -0.87
N HIS A 222 -2.64 15.70 -1.95
CA HIS A 222 -3.20 16.50 -3.03
C HIS A 222 -3.87 15.61 -4.08
N ARG A 223 -4.76 16.20 -4.89
CA ARG A 223 -5.32 15.54 -6.08
C ARG A 223 -4.17 15.25 -7.07
N PRO A 224 -4.08 14.05 -7.66
CA PRO A 224 -3.11 13.79 -8.73
C PRO A 224 -3.29 14.79 -9.88
N GLU A 225 -2.18 15.25 -10.46
CA GLU A 225 -2.22 16.03 -11.70
C GLU A 225 -2.73 15.15 -12.86
N PRO A 226 -3.47 15.70 -13.84
CA PRO A 226 -3.98 14.99 -15.01
C PRO A 226 -2.91 14.36 -15.91
#